data_AF-A0A1A2DBQ5-F1
#
_entry.id   AF-A0A1A2DBQ5-F1
#
_cell.length_a   1.000
_cell.length_b   1.000
_cell.length_c   1.000
_cell.angle_alpha   90.00
_cell.angle_beta   90.00
_cell.angle_gamma   90.00
#
_symmetry.space_group_name_H-M   'P 1'
#
loop_
_entity.id
_entity.type
_entity.pdbx_description
1 polymer ?
#
loop_
_entity_poly.entity_id
_entity_poly.type
_entity_poly.pdbx_seq_one_letter_code
_entity_poly.pdbx_strand_id
1 'polypeptide(L)'
;MPTIDIDSDAAHDAAQRELAKPIYPKPSLTDRFGEWIDDVIYRLAAEGASIPGGWVTITVLLILVSIGVLVAIRIGRRAMRTGRGHTEALFGEHDMTAAQHRATAEQCATAADWAAAIRHRLRAVARQLEEIGVLDPVPGRTATELARDAGRQLPHLSDELVAASTAFNDVTYGEIPGTEKAYRLVADLDDHVRSRASVAASTTVTPAASDGWAEIR
;
A
#
# COMPACT_ATOMS: atom_id res chain seq x y z
N MET A 1 -27.76 0.87 77.19
CA MET A 1 -26.86 0.52 76.06
C MET A 1 -26.77 1.75 75.19
N PRO A 2 -25.61 2.40 75.03
CA PRO A 2 -25.51 3.58 74.18
C PRO A 2 -25.66 3.11 72.73
N THR A 3 -26.71 3.60 72.07
CA THR A 3 -26.90 3.43 70.63
C THR A 3 -25.81 4.24 69.94
N ILE A 4 -24.95 3.55 69.19
CA ILE A 4 -23.96 4.19 68.32
C ILE A 4 -24.78 4.98 67.29
N ASP A 5 -24.85 6.29 67.46
CA ASP A 5 -25.49 7.20 66.50
C ASP A 5 -24.47 7.44 65.38
N ILE A 6 -24.55 6.60 64.34
CA ILE A 6 -23.74 6.79 63.15
C ILE A 6 -24.41 7.90 62.36
N ASP A 7 -23.76 9.05 62.36
CA ASP A 7 -24.16 10.20 61.55
C ASP A 7 -24.38 9.77 60.09
N SER A 8 -25.44 10.32 59.47
CA SER A 8 -25.91 9.91 58.14
C SER A 8 -24.79 10.00 57.11
N ASP A 9 -23.92 11.00 57.24
CA ASP A 9 -22.77 11.22 56.37
C ASP A 9 -21.68 10.15 56.57
N ALA A 10 -21.44 9.73 57.82
CA ALA A 10 -20.50 8.65 58.13
C ALA A 10 -20.99 7.27 57.62
N ALA A 11 -22.30 7.03 57.66
CA ALA A 11 -22.91 5.84 57.07
C ALA A 11 -22.82 5.87 55.53
N HIS A 12 -23.00 7.05 54.93
CA HIS A 12 -22.89 7.25 53.49
C HIS A 12 -21.46 6.98 52.97
N ASP A 13 -20.45 7.52 53.66
CA ASP A 13 -19.04 7.31 53.32
C ASP A 13 -18.61 5.86 53.51
N ALA A 14 -19.12 5.17 54.53
CA ALA A 14 -18.87 3.76 54.74
C ALA A 14 -19.48 2.89 53.63
N ALA A 15 -20.70 3.21 53.18
CA ALA A 15 -21.37 2.52 52.08
C ALA A 15 -20.67 2.76 50.74
N GLN A 16 -20.20 3.99 50.47
CA GLN A 16 -19.47 4.31 49.25
C GLN A 16 -18.11 3.58 49.19
N ARG A 17 -17.39 3.48 50.31
CA ARG A 17 -16.13 2.72 50.37
C ARG A 17 -16.30 1.23 50.11
N GLU A 18 -17.44 0.65 50.47
CA GLU A 18 -17.71 -0.77 50.23
C GLU A 18 -18.13 -1.02 48.77
N LEU A 19 -18.92 -0.12 48.18
CA LEU A 19 -19.31 -0.18 46.75
C LEU A 19 -18.13 0.10 45.81
N ALA A 20 -17.12 0.82 46.27
CA ALA A 20 -15.90 1.11 45.52
C ALA A 20 -14.92 -0.08 45.47
N LYS A 21 -15.17 -1.17 46.21
CA LYS A 21 -14.35 -2.39 46.12
C LYS A 21 -14.74 -3.17 44.86
N PRO A 22 -13.84 -3.32 43.87
CA PRO A 22 -14.12 -4.15 42.70
C PRO A 22 -13.99 -5.63 43.11
N ILE A 23 -15.09 -6.24 43.58
CA ILE A 23 -15.11 -7.63 44.07
C ILE A 23 -15.19 -8.66 42.92
N TYR A 24 -15.39 -8.22 41.68
CA TYR A 24 -15.23 -9.09 40.51
C TYR A 24 -14.36 -8.41 39.47
N PRO A 25 -13.14 -8.93 39.17
CA PRO A 25 -12.49 -8.62 37.92
C PRO A 25 -13.42 -9.12 36.82
N LYS A 26 -14.00 -8.20 36.04
CA LYS A 26 -14.73 -8.58 34.83
C LYS A 26 -13.70 -9.24 33.91
N PRO A 27 -13.91 -10.48 33.46
CA PRO A 27 -13.00 -11.10 32.51
C PRO A 27 -12.87 -10.16 31.32
N SER A 28 -11.62 -9.89 30.95
CA SER A 28 -11.35 -9.02 29.81
C SER A 28 -11.95 -9.67 28.56
N LEU A 29 -12.34 -8.87 27.56
CA LEU A 29 -12.86 -9.41 26.30
C LEU A 29 -11.86 -10.39 25.66
N THR A 30 -10.57 -10.20 25.95
CA THR A 30 -9.45 -11.07 25.60
C THR A 30 -9.46 -12.41 26.33
N ASP A 31 -9.78 -12.45 27.64
CA ASP A 31 -9.87 -13.70 28.39
C ASP A 31 -11.02 -14.57 27.86
N ARG A 32 -12.18 -13.95 27.61
CA ARG A 32 -13.35 -14.66 27.08
C ARG A 32 -13.14 -15.18 25.66
N PHE A 33 -12.33 -14.48 24.88
CA PHE A 33 -11.94 -14.92 23.54
C PHE A 33 -10.95 -16.09 23.60
N GLY A 34 -10.01 -16.07 24.55
CA GLY A 34 -9.09 -17.18 24.80
C GLY A 34 -9.81 -18.46 25.23
N GLU A 35 -10.74 -18.37 26.18
CA GLU A 35 -11.56 -19.51 26.62
C GLU A 35 -12.39 -20.11 25.48
N TRP A 36 -12.93 -19.27 24.60
CA TRP A 36 -13.66 -19.74 23.42
C TRP A 36 -12.75 -20.48 22.43
N ILE A 37 -11.51 -20.01 22.21
CA ILE A 37 -10.54 -20.69 21.35
C ILE A 37 -10.15 -22.04 21.94
N ASP A 38 -9.87 -22.10 23.24
CA ASP A 38 -9.46 -23.35 23.90
C ASP A 38 -10.58 -24.40 23.85
N ASP A 39 -11.84 -23.99 24.03
CA ASP A 39 -13.00 -24.88 23.91
C ASP A 39 -13.12 -25.43 22.47
N VAL A 40 -12.95 -24.59 21.46
CA VAL A 40 -12.97 -25.01 20.06
C VAL A 40 -11.84 -25.99 19.74
N ILE A 41 -10.62 -25.74 20.24
CA ILE A 41 -9.46 -26.62 20.04
C ILE A 41 -9.68 -27.97 20.73
N TYR A 42 -10.14 -27.95 21.98
CA TYR A 42 -10.38 -29.17 22.74
C TYR A 42 -11.47 -30.03 22.10
N ARG A 43 -12.55 -29.41 21.63
CA ARG A 43 -13.64 -30.09 20.95
C ARG A 43 -13.21 -30.68 19.61
N LEU A 44 -12.40 -29.95 18.84
CA LEU A 44 -11.83 -30.42 17.58
C LEU A 44 -10.85 -31.58 17.79
N ALA A 45 -10.06 -31.56 18.87
CA ALA A 45 -9.16 -32.64 19.24
C ALA A 45 -9.91 -33.89 19.72
N ALA A 46 -10.99 -33.70 20.49
CA ALA A 46 -11.81 -34.79 21.02
C ALA A 46 -12.64 -35.49 19.93
N GLU A 47 -13.25 -34.73 19.00
CA GLU A 47 -14.03 -35.28 17.88
C GLU A 47 -13.16 -35.73 16.69
N GLY A 48 -11.93 -35.22 16.57
CA GLY A 48 -10.96 -35.66 15.55
C GLY A 48 -10.48 -37.11 15.74
N ALA A 49 -10.58 -37.64 16.96
CA ALA A 49 -10.17 -39.01 17.30
C ALA A 49 -11.26 -40.08 17.07
N SER A 50 -12.53 -39.69 16.95
CA SER A 50 -13.67 -40.61 16.85
C SER A 50 -14.14 -40.91 15.42
N ILE A 51 -13.57 -40.23 14.41
CA ILE A 51 -13.92 -40.40 13.00
C ILE A 51 -12.77 -41.05 12.22
N PRO A 52 -12.98 -42.16 11.48
CA PRO A 52 -11.98 -42.73 10.59
C PRO A 52 -11.56 -41.68 9.53
N GLY A 53 -10.33 -41.19 9.62
CA GLY A 53 -9.82 -40.11 8.76
C GLY A 53 -9.99 -38.68 9.31
N GLY A 54 -10.42 -38.50 10.57
CA GLY A 54 -10.61 -37.19 11.21
C GLY A 54 -9.37 -36.28 11.17
N TRP A 55 -8.18 -36.85 11.33
CA TRP A 55 -6.92 -36.09 11.19
C TRP A 55 -6.68 -35.58 9.76
N VAL A 56 -7.10 -36.33 8.74
CA VAL A 56 -6.98 -35.92 7.34
C VAL A 56 -7.94 -34.78 7.04
N THR A 57 -9.20 -34.87 7.49
CA THR A 57 -10.18 -33.79 7.30
C THR A 57 -9.78 -32.53 8.05
N ILE A 58 -9.26 -32.65 9.28
CA ILE A 58 -8.72 -31.52 10.06
C ILE A 58 -7.53 -30.89 9.35
N THR A 59 -6.60 -31.70 8.82
CA THR A 59 -5.42 -31.20 8.10
C THR A 59 -5.83 -30.45 6.83
N VAL A 60 -6.75 -31.01 6.04
CA VAL A 60 -7.27 -30.36 4.82
C VAL A 60 -8.01 -29.07 5.15
N LEU A 61 -8.82 -29.06 6.22
CA LEU A 61 -9.51 -27.86 6.70
C LEU A 61 -8.52 -26.78 7.14
N LEU A 62 -7.48 -27.14 7.90
CA LEU A 62 -6.42 -26.22 8.32
C LEU A 62 -5.68 -25.62 7.12
N ILE A 63 -5.38 -26.43 6.10
CA ILE A 63 -4.74 -25.96 4.87
C ILE A 63 -5.66 -24.96 4.16
N LEU A 64 -6.94 -25.27 3.99
CA LEU A 64 -7.91 -24.38 3.36
C LEU A 64 -8.07 -23.06 4.12
N VAL A 65 -8.19 -23.10 5.44
CA VAL A 65 -8.26 -21.90 6.29
C VAL A 65 -6.97 -21.09 6.18
N SER A 66 -5.81 -21.74 6.22
CA SER A 66 -4.51 -21.07 6.09
C SER A 66 -4.36 -20.37 4.74
N ILE A 67 -4.78 -21.02 3.65
CA ILE A 67 -4.81 -20.41 2.31
C ILE A 67 -5.78 -19.23 2.30
N GLY A 68 -6.98 -19.39 2.87
CA GLY A 68 -7.97 -18.31 2.99
C GLY A 68 -7.44 -17.09 3.74
N VAL A 69 -6.77 -17.31 4.89
CA VAL A 69 -6.14 -16.25 5.68
C VAL A 69 -5.00 -15.59 4.90
N LEU A 70 -4.15 -16.37 4.21
CA LEU A 70 -3.06 -15.82 3.40
C LEU A 70 -3.61 -14.94 2.27
N VAL A 71 -4.66 -15.38 1.59
CA VAL A 71 -5.37 -14.63 0.55
C VAL A 71 -6.02 -13.38 1.14
N ALA A 72 -6.71 -13.49 2.28
CA ALA A 72 -7.33 -12.37 2.98
C ALA A 72 -6.30 -11.33 3.45
N ILE A 73 -5.14 -11.75 3.97
CA ILE A 73 -4.03 -10.85 4.31
C ILE A 73 -3.46 -10.21 3.04
N ARG A 74 -3.30 -10.96 1.95
CA ARG A 74 -2.78 -10.43 0.69
C ARG A 74 -3.74 -9.39 0.10
N ILE A 75 -5.05 -9.65 0.11
CA ILE A 75 -6.09 -8.73 -0.34
C ILE A 75 -6.19 -7.54 0.64
N GLY A 76 -6.20 -7.76 1.94
CA GLY A 76 -6.26 -6.73 2.97
C GLY A 76 -5.05 -5.79 2.93
N ARG A 77 -3.83 -6.31 2.75
CA ARG A 77 -2.62 -5.50 2.55
C ARG A 77 -2.66 -4.71 1.24
N ARG A 78 -3.30 -5.25 0.19
CA ARG A 78 -3.50 -4.57 -1.10
C ARG A 78 -4.58 -3.49 -1.00
N ALA A 79 -5.67 -3.75 -0.30
CA ALA A 79 -6.80 -2.85 -0.08
C ALA A 79 -6.47 -1.71 0.90
N MET A 80 -5.69 -1.99 1.96
CA MET A 80 -5.20 -0.95 2.87
C MET A 80 -4.18 -0.01 2.23
N ARG A 81 -3.55 -0.41 1.11
CA ARG A 81 -2.73 0.47 0.26
C ARG A 81 -3.56 1.34 -0.70
N THR A 82 -4.83 1.03 -0.91
CA THR A 82 -5.71 1.75 -1.85
C THR A 82 -6.83 2.53 -1.15
N GLY A 83 -6.98 2.42 0.18
CA GLY A 83 -8.12 2.96 0.94
C GLY A 83 -7.86 4.17 1.83
N ARG A 84 -6.76 4.91 1.66
CA ARG A 84 -6.42 6.09 2.48
C ARG A 84 -6.33 7.39 1.68
N GLY A 85 -7.20 7.55 0.69
CA GLY A 85 -7.15 8.68 -0.26
C GLY A 85 -7.94 9.94 0.13
N HIS A 86 -8.14 10.29 1.40
CA HIS A 86 -9.04 11.41 1.71
C HIS A 86 -8.69 12.35 2.88
N THR A 87 -7.42 12.48 3.29
CA THR A 87 -7.09 13.48 4.34
C THR A 87 -5.72 14.15 4.21
N GLU A 88 -4.98 13.93 3.12
CA GLU A 88 -3.57 14.31 3.05
C GLU A 88 -3.27 15.30 1.92
N ALA A 89 -4.16 16.28 1.71
CA ALA A 89 -3.88 17.47 0.90
C ALA A 89 -3.22 18.60 1.72
N LEU A 90 -2.89 18.37 3.00
CA LEU A 90 -2.42 19.41 3.93
C LEU A 90 -1.03 19.14 4.56
N PHE A 91 -0.41 17.99 4.33
CA PHE A 91 0.97 17.74 4.73
C PHE A 91 1.69 17.01 3.59
N GLY A 92 2.78 17.61 3.11
CA GLY A 92 3.51 17.13 1.95
C GLY A 92 4.06 15.71 2.10
N GLU A 93 4.20 15.06 0.94
CA GLU A 93 5.03 13.88 0.67
C GLU A 93 4.66 12.57 1.37
N HIS A 94 3.85 11.70 0.73
CA HIS A 94 4.09 10.24 0.74
C HIS A 94 3.56 9.51 -0.52
N ASP A 95 3.41 10.21 -1.66
CA ASP A 95 3.32 9.51 -2.94
C ASP A 95 4.73 9.05 -3.34
N MET A 96 4.86 7.79 -3.74
CA MET A 96 6.14 7.22 -4.16
C MET A 96 6.72 8.07 -5.30
N THR A 97 8.00 8.44 -5.18
CA THR A 97 8.69 9.16 -6.25
C THR A 97 8.84 8.29 -7.50
N ALA A 98 9.10 8.92 -8.65
CA ALA A 98 9.35 8.16 -9.88
C ALA A 98 10.49 7.14 -9.69
N ALA A 99 11.55 7.52 -8.98
CA ALA A 99 12.68 6.64 -8.67
C ALA A 99 12.29 5.45 -7.78
N GLN A 100 11.44 5.65 -6.76
CA GLN A 100 10.96 4.57 -5.90
C GLN A 100 10.07 3.57 -6.67
N HIS A 101 9.23 4.08 -7.58
CA HIS A 101 8.44 3.22 -8.46
C HIS A 101 9.34 2.37 -9.37
N ARG A 102 10.42 2.91 -9.92
CA ARG A 102 11.38 2.14 -10.73
C ARG A 102 12.10 1.06 -9.93
N ALA A 103 12.62 1.41 -8.76
CA ALA A 103 13.30 0.44 -7.90
C ALA A 103 12.37 -0.73 -7.54
N THR A 104 11.09 -0.45 -7.27
CA THR A 104 10.09 -1.50 -7.03
C THR A 104 9.81 -2.32 -8.29
N ALA A 105 9.74 -1.68 -9.46
CA ALA A 105 9.55 -2.38 -10.73
C ALA A 105 10.70 -3.34 -11.03
N GLU A 106 11.94 -2.94 -10.79
CA GLU A 106 13.15 -3.75 -10.98
C GLU A 106 13.20 -4.95 -10.02
N GLN A 107 12.77 -4.76 -8.76
CA GLN A 107 12.61 -5.86 -7.81
C GLN A 107 11.58 -6.89 -8.29
N CYS A 108 10.43 -6.42 -8.77
CA CYS A 108 9.41 -7.30 -9.35
C CYS A 108 9.92 -8.03 -10.61
N ALA A 109 10.65 -7.35 -11.48
CA ALA A 109 11.26 -7.93 -12.67
C ALA A 109 12.28 -9.02 -12.32
N THR A 110 13.11 -8.79 -11.29
CA THR A 110 14.08 -9.78 -10.78
C THR A 110 13.38 -11.02 -10.24
N ALA A 111 12.20 -10.86 -9.66
CA ALA A 111 11.35 -11.96 -9.20
C ALA A 111 10.47 -12.60 -10.29
N ALA A 112 10.62 -12.18 -11.56
CA ALA A 112 9.77 -12.56 -12.69
C ALA A 112 8.26 -12.27 -12.50
N ASP A 113 7.91 -11.36 -11.58
CA ASP A 113 6.56 -10.80 -11.44
C ASP A 113 6.40 -9.65 -12.44
N TRP A 114 6.30 -10.01 -13.72
CA TRP A 114 6.24 -9.07 -14.83
C TRP A 114 5.01 -8.15 -14.76
N ALA A 115 3.88 -8.66 -14.28
CA ALA A 115 2.66 -7.88 -14.14
C ALA A 115 2.84 -6.76 -13.09
N ALA A 116 3.45 -7.06 -11.94
CA ALA A 116 3.79 -6.03 -10.97
C ALA A 116 4.86 -5.07 -11.49
N ALA A 117 5.88 -5.58 -12.20
CA ALA A 117 6.94 -4.78 -12.78
C ALA A 117 6.40 -3.74 -13.77
N ILE A 118 5.52 -4.15 -14.70
CA ILE A 118 4.84 -3.26 -15.66
C ILE A 118 4.03 -2.19 -14.94
N ARG A 119 3.23 -2.57 -13.93
CA ARG A 119 2.41 -1.63 -13.17
C ARG A 119 3.23 -0.59 -12.41
N HIS A 120 4.38 -0.98 -11.85
CA HIS A 120 5.25 -0.03 -11.15
C HIS A 120 6.05 0.83 -12.13
N ARG A 121 6.50 0.29 -13.26
CA ARG A 121 7.24 1.06 -14.27
C ARG A 121 6.37 2.10 -14.95
N LEU A 122 5.12 1.81 -15.30
CA LEU A 122 4.23 2.84 -15.87
C LEU A 122 3.89 3.94 -14.85
N ARG A 123 3.75 3.60 -13.56
CA ARG A 123 3.61 4.62 -12.50
C ARG A 123 4.85 5.49 -12.36
N ALA A 124 6.04 4.94 -12.54
CA ALA A 124 7.26 5.74 -12.60
C ALA A 124 7.24 6.73 -13.78
N VAL A 125 6.78 6.32 -14.96
CA VAL A 125 6.63 7.22 -16.12
C VAL A 125 5.66 8.35 -15.80
N ALA A 126 4.47 8.02 -15.31
CA ALA A 126 3.46 9.02 -14.93
C ALA A 126 4.02 10.02 -13.92
N ARG A 127 4.64 9.51 -12.85
CA ARG A 127 5.21 10.33 -11.79
C ARG A 127 6.38 11.18 -12.28
N GLN A 128 7.23 10.64 -13.16
CA GLN A 128 8.34 11.39 -13.75
C GLN A 128 7.82 12.58 -14.58
N LEU A 129 6.77 12.38 -15.38
CA LEU A 129 6.16 13.44 -16.18
C LEU A 129 5.51 14.53 -15.33
N GLU A 130 4.97 14.16 -14.17
CA GLU A 130 4.45 15.10 -13.17
C GLU A 130 5.58 15.85 -12.44
N GLU A 131 6.62 15.15 -11.99
CA GLU A 131 7.77 15.72 -11.28
C GLU A 131 8.53 16.75 -12.13
N ILE A 132 8.60 16.55 -13.45
CA ILE A 132 9.24 17.50 -14.38
C ILE A 132 8.28 18.54 -14.96
N GLY A 133 7.01 18.54 -14.55
CA GLY A 133 6.01 19.52 -14.99
C GLY A 133 5.54 19.38 -16.45
N VAL A 134 5.71 18.21 -17.07
CA VAL A 134 5.12 17.94 -18.41
C VAL A 134 3.63 17.67 -18.29
N LEU A 135 3.18 17.09 -17.17
CA LEU A 135 1.77 16.88 -16.86
C LEU A 135 1.43 17.42 -15.48
N ASP A 136 0.21 17.96 -15.33
CA ASP A 136 -0.33 18.26 -14.01
C ASP A 136 -0.71 16.95 -13.28
N PRO A 137 -0.53 16.88 -11.96
CA PRO A 137 -0.96 15.73 -11.16
C PRO A 137 -2.50 15.67 -11.11
N VAL A 138 -3.05 14.53 -11.52
CA VAL A 138 -4.51 14.30 -11.53
C VAL A 138 -4.82 13.01 -10.77
N PRO A 139 -5.56 13.08 -9.65
CA PRO A 139 -5.98 11.90 -8.91
C PRO A 139 -6.80 10.95 -9.80
N GLY A 140 -6.43 9.66 -9.81
CA GLY A 140 -7.18 8.63 -10.53
C GLY A 140 -6.99 8.63 -12.05
N ARG A 141 -6.00 9.37 -12.60
CA ARG A 141 -5.66 9.31 -14.02
C ARG A 141 -5.45 7.87 -14.49
N THR A 142 -6.17 7.48 -15.55
CA THR A 142 -6.02 6.15 -16.17
C THR A 142 -4.77 6.08 -17.05
N ALA A 143 -4.29 4.86 -17.34
CA ALA A 143 -3.16 4.66 -18.25
C ALA A 143 -3.44 5.20 -19.66
N THR A 144 -4.68 5.06 -20.13
CA THR A 144 -5.08 5.55 -21.46
C THR A 144 -5.13 7.08 -21.50
N GLU A 145 -5.57 7.73 -20.42
CA GLU A 145 -5.51 9.19 -20.28
C GLU A 145 -4.06 9.68 -20.19
N LEU A 146 -3.21 8.99 -19.42
CA LEU A 146 -1.78 9.27 -19.36
C LEU A 146 -1.18 9.24 -20.77
N ALA A 147 -1.41 8.18 -21.54
CA ALA A 147 -0.86 8.07 -22.89
C ALA A 147 -1.36 9.18 -23.83
N ARG A 148 -2.65 9.52 -23.74
CA ARG A 148 -3.26 10.58 -24.54
C ARG A 148 -2.68 11.95 -24.20
N ASP A 149 -2.63 12.30 -22.92
CA ASP A 149 -2.22 13.62 -22.47
C ASP A 149 -0.70 13.80 -22.60
N ALA A 150 0.08 12.78 -22.22
CA ALA A 150 1.53 12.76 -22.46
C ALA A 150 1.85 12.79 -23.96
N GLY A 151 1.10 12.07 -24.81
CA GLY A 151 1.31 12.04 -26.25
C GLY A 151 1.09 13.40 -26.90
N ARG A 152 0.17 14.24 -26.38
CA ARG A 152 0.01 15.62 -26.84
C ARG A 152 1.25 16.48 -26.54
N GLN A 153 1.92 16.25 -25.41
CA GLN A 153 3.12 16.98 -25.00
C GLN A 153 4.41 16.39 -25.61
N LEU A 154 4.40 15.10 -25.92
CA LEU A 154 5.53 14.33 -26.44
C LEU A 154 5.11 13.54 -27.70
N PRO A 155 4.84 14.20 -28.84
CA PRO A 155 4.28 13.53 -30.01
C PRO A 155 5.13 12.37 -30.55
N HIS A 156 6.45 12.50 -30.47
CA HIS A 156 7.43 11.49 -30.88
C HIS A 156 7.41 10.21 -30.05
N LEU A 157 6.85 10.21 -28.84
CA LEU A 157 6.69 9.03 -27.98
C LEU A 157 5.24 8.53 -27.94
N SER A 158 4.34 9.07 -28.77
CA SER A 158 2.90 8.75 -28.70
C SER A 158 2.63 7.25 -28.87
N ASP A 159 3.29 6.60 -29.83
CA ASP A 159 3.09 5.18 -30.09
C ASP A 159 3.62 4.32 -28.94
N GLU A 160 4.76 4.69 -28.35
CA GLU A 160 5.32 4.01 -27.17
C GLU A 160 4.42 4.18 -25.94
N LEU A 161 3.88 5.39 -25.73
CA LEU A 161 2.93 5.69 -24.65
C LEU A 161 1.65 4.86 -24.79
N VAL A 162 1.11 4.76 -26.00
CA VAL A 162 -0.07 3.92 -26.28
C VAL A 162 0.25 2.45 -26.02
N ALA A 163 1.37 1.95 -26.54
CA ALA A 163 1.77 0.56 -26.33
C ALA A 163 2.00 0.23 -24.84
N ALA A 164 2.61 1.13 -24.08
CA ALA A 164 2.80 0.99 -22.64
C ALA A 164 1.48 1.02 -21.87
N SER A 165 0.53 1.88 -22.26
CA SER A 165 -0.81 1.90 -21.69
C SER A 165 -1.56 0.60 -21.98
N THR A 166 -1.45 0.04 -23.18
CA THR A 166 -2.06 -1.25 -23.52
C THR A 166 -1.46 -2.36 -22.68
N ALA A 167 -0.13 -2.45 -22.59
CA ALA A 167 0.55 -3.45 -21.76
C ALA A 167 0.13 -3.37 -20.28
N PHE A 168 -0.06 -2.17 -19.75
CA PHE A 168 -0.59 -1.98 -18.39
C PHE A 168 -2.04 -2.45 -18.25
N ASN A 169 -2.90 -2.09 -19.21
CA ASN A 169 -4.31 -2.46 -19.18
C ASN A 169 -4.47 -3.98 -19.29
N ASP A 170 -3.69 -4.63 -20.15
CA ASP A 170 -3.67 -6.08 -20.34
C ASP A 170 -3.39 -6.82 -19.04
N VAL A 171 -2.36 -6.39 -18.28
CA VAL A 171 -1.97 -7.06 -17.02
C VAL A 171 -2.79 -6.63 -15.80
N THR A 172 -3.56 -5.54 -15.91
CA THR A 172 -4.35 -4.99 -14.80
C THR A 172 -5.82 -5.37 -14.90
N TYR A 173 -6.37 -5.34 -16.11
CA TYR A 173 -7.79 -5.52 -16.40
C TYR A 173 -8.05 -6.62 -17.43
N GLY A 174 -7.11 -6.91 -18.32
CA GLY A 174 -7.26 -7.90 -19.40
C GLY A 174 -7.02 -9.35 -19.01
N GLU A 175 -6.66 -9.62 -17.74
CA GLU A 175 -6.26 -10.95 -17.24
C GLU A 175 -5.11 -11.61 -18.05
N ILE A 176 -4.35 -10.81 -18.79
CA ILE A 176 -3.22 -11.29 -19.60
C ILE A 176 -1.98 -11.37 -18.70
N PRO A 177 -1.25 -12.51 -18.67
CA PRO A 177 0.01 -12.60 -17.96
C PRO A 177 1.02 -11.55 -18.45
N GLY A 178 1.67 -10.86 -17.53
CA GLY A 178 2.78 -9.98 -17.88
C GLY A 178 3.94 -10.78 -18.48
N THR A 179 4.62 -10.18 -19.47
CA THR A 179 5.81 -10.78 -20.09
C THR A 179 7.02 -9.87 -19.92
N GLU A 180 8.21 -10.45 -19.95
CA GLU A 180 9.47 -9.69 -19.95
C GLU A 180 9.51 -8.70 -21.12
N LYS A 181 9.05 -9.12 -22.31
CA LYS A 181 8.98 -8.24 -23.49
C LYS A 181 8.12 -7.01 -23.25
N ALA A 182 6.94 -7.19 -22.65
CA ALA A 182 6.04 -6.09 -22.32
C ALA A 182 6.64 -5.18 -21.23
N TYR A 183 7.32 -5.75 -20.23
CA TYR A 183 8.05 -4.96 -19.24
C TYR A 183 9.16 -4.11 -19.87
N ARG A 184 9.99 -4.70 -20.74
CA ARG A 184 11.07 -3.98 -21.44
C ARG A 184 10.54 -2.82 -22.27
N LEU A 185 9.42 -3.01 -22.99
CA LEU A 185 8.76 -1.93 -23.71
C LEU A 185 8.43 -0.72 -22.82
N VAL A 186 7.88 -0.96 -21.63
CA VAL A 186 7.58 0.13 -20.68
C VAL A 186 8.85 0.70 -20.04
N ALA A 187 9.90 -0.12 -19.88
CA ALA A 187 11.18 0.33 -19.37
C ALA A 187 11.92 1.25 -20.34
N ASP A 188 11.92 0.90 -21.63
CA ASP A 188 12.52 1.69 -22.72
C ASP A 188 11.82 3.06 -22.83
N LEU A 189 10.49 3.10 -22.75
CA LEU A 189 9.73 4.36 -22.68
C LEU A 189 10.16 5.25 -21.51
N ASP A 190 10.30 4.69 -20.30
CA ASP A 190 10.76 5.46 -19.12
C ASP A 190 12.17 6.02 -19.32
N ASP A 191 13.05 5.28 -19.98
CA ASP A 191 14.40 5.73 -20.27
C ASP A 191 14.41 6.84 -21.34
N HIS A 192 13.58 6.73 -22.38
CA HIS A 192 13.37 7.79 -23.37
C HIS A 192 12.84 9.08 -22.74
N VAL A 193 11.83 8.99 -21.87
CA VAL A 193 11.30 10.16 -21.13
C VAL A 193 12.39 10.83 -20.29
N ARG A 194 13.25 10.03 -19.64
CA ARG A 194 14.32 10.54 -18.79
C ARG A 194 15.46 11.19 -19.55
N SER A 195 15.82 10.65 -20.72
CA SER A 195 16.87 11.23 -21.57
C SER A 195 16.57 12.69 -21.95
N ARG A 196 15.29 13.07 -22.05
CA ARG A 196 14.88 14.45 -22.28
C ARG A 196 15.07 15.34 -21.03
N ALA A 197 14.73 14.83 -19.85
CA ALA A 197 14.86 15.57 -18.61
C ALA A 197 16.33 15.94 -18.34
N SER A 198 17.28 15.04 -18.63
CA SER A 198 18.70 15.33 -18.51
C SER A 198 19.19 16.36 -19.55
N VAL A 199 18.68 16.32 -20.79
CA VAL A 199 19.03 17.32 -21.82
C VAL A 199 18.49 18.71 -21.47
N ALA A 200 17.26 18.80 -20.96
CA ALA A 200 16.68 20.07 -20.51
C ALA A 200 17.45 20.68 -19.33
N ALA A 201 17.83 19.86 -18.34
CA ALA A 201 18.65 20.30 -17.20
C ALA A 201 20.08 20.70 -17.58
N SER A 202 20.64 20.13 -18.65
CA SER A 202 21.99 20.50 -19.13
C SER A 202 21.99 21.82 -19.91
N THR A 203 20.87 22.17 -20.55
CA THR A 203 20.75 23.41 -21.34
C THR A 203 20.62 24.65 -20.44
N THR A 204 20.10 24.52 -19.23
CA THR A 204 19.94 25.63 -18.28
C THR A 204 21.24 26.02 -17.56
N VAL A 205 22.29 25.19 -17.63
CA VAL A 205 23.61 25.48 -17.05
C VAL A 205 24.59 25.90 -18.14
N THR A 206 24.30 27.00 -18.83
CA THR A 206 25.35 27.79 -19.50
C THR A 206 25.47 29.12 -18.75
N PRO A 207 26.46 29.28 -17.85
CA PRO A 207 26.76 30.58 -17.29
C PRO A 207 27.29 31.46 -18.43
N ALA A 208 26.58 32.56 -18.72
CA ALA A 208 27.11 33.62 -19.56
C ALA A 208 28.40 34.13 -18.91
N ALA A 209 29.55 33.85 -19.56
CA ALA A 209 30.82 34.44 -19.20
C ALA A 209 30.71 35.96 -19.37
N SER A 210 30.65 36.69 -18.27
CA SER A 210 30.83 38.13 -18.27
C SER A 210 32.32 38.43 -18.43
N ASP A 211 32.77 38.58 -19.67
CA ASP A 211 34.01 39.29 -19.96
C ASP A 211 33.78 40.77 -19.63
N GLY A 212 34.40 41.25 -18.56
CA GLY A 212 34.25 42.61 -18.05
C GLY A 212 35.57 43.12 -17.49
N TRP A 213 36.54 43.31 -18.38
CA TRP A 213 37.76 44.08 -18.12
C TRP A 213 37.42 45.51 -17.68
N ALA A 214 37.97 45.96 -16.56
CA ALA A 214 38.31 47.37 -16.30
C ALA A 214 39.27 47.49 -15.10
N GLU A 215 40.56 47.42 -15.40
CA GLU A 215 41.63 48.02 -14.61
C GLU A 215 41.36 49.53 -14.47
N ILE A 216 41.32 50.07 -13.24
CA ILE A 216 41.53 51.51 -13.02
C ILE A 216 42.49 51.69 -11.83
N ARG A 217 43.56 52.42 -12.16
CA ARG A 217 44.71 52.87 -11.39
C ARG A 217 44.35 53.88 -10.32
#